data_AF-A0A4R4I9M8-F1
#
_entry.id   AF-A0A4R4I9M8-F1
#
_cell.length_a   1.000
_cell.length_b   1.000
_cell.length_c   1.000
_cell.angle_alpha   90.00
_cell.angle_beta   90.00
_cell.angle_gamma   90.00
#
_symmetry.space_group_name_H-M   'P 1'
#
loop_
_entity.id
_entity.type
_entity.pdbx_description
1 polymer ?
#
loop_
_entity_poly.entity_id
_entity_poly.type
_entity_poly.pdbx_seq_one_letter_code
_entity_poly.pdbx_strand_id
1 'polypeptide(L)'
;MVPATRNSQSDTSHDRRPPIPLSSLGDIFDHLDRTSMTGYECDHTFALTSTFLQKNNLPVEATLEWLGENGAGCDCEVIFNVCPEWEDAVGYTPPDEDDA
;
A
#
# COMPACT_ATOMS: atom_id res chain seq x y z
N MET A 1 -47.72 14.72 6.14
CA MET A 1 -47.24 13.40 6.62
C MET A 1 -46.92 12.57 5.37
N VAL A 2 -45.78 11.84 5.40
CA VAL A 2 -45.12 10.99 4.36
C VAL A 2 -44.46 11.70 3.16
N PRO A 3 -43.29 11.23 2.67
CA PRO A 3 -41.98 11.40 3.32
C PRO A 3 -40.97 12.12 2.40
N ALA A 4 -39.92 12.70 2.97
CA ALA A 4 -38.77 13.16 2.21
C ALA A 4 -38.00 11.94 1.68
N THR A 5 -37.98 11.77 0.35
CA THR A 5 -37.10 10.84 -0.34
C THR A 5 -35.67 11.15 0.06
N ARG A 6 -35.03 10.26 0.84
CA ARG A 6 -33.59 10.31 1.09
C ARG A 6 -32.91 10.13 -0.26
N ASN A 7 -32.33 11.22 -0.75
CA ASN A 7 -31.40 11.20 -1.86
C ASN A 7 -30.21 10.34 -1.41
N SER A 8 -30.10 9.13 -1.93
CA SER A 8 -28.99 8.22 -1.69
C SER A 8 -27.71 8.93 -2.10
N GLN A 9 -26.90 9.30 -1.11
CA GLN A 9 -25.55 9.77 -1.36
C GLN A 9 -24.79 8.58 -1.96
N SER A 10 -24.51 8.65 -3.25
CA SER A 10 -23.52 7.80 -3.89
C SER A 10 -22.17 8.15 -3.28
N ASP A 11 -21.71 7.27 -2.39
CA ASP A 11 -20.43 7.30 -1.69
C ASP A 11 -19.29 7.37 -2.73
N THR A 12 -18.62 8.52 -2.78
CA THR A 12 -17.50 8.83 -3.68
C THR A 12 -16.19 8.24 -3.15
N SER A 13 -16.15 6.94 -2.87
CA SER A 13 -14.96 6.26 -2.31
C SER A 13 -14.33 5.23 -3.26
N HIS A 14 -14.78 5.17 -4.51
CA HIS A 14 -14.25 4.25 -5.53
C HIS A 14 -12.89 4.67 -6.16
N ASP A 15 -12.32 5.81 -5.80
CA ASP A 15 -11.22 6.45 -6.56
C ASP A 15 -9.84 6.40 -5.88
N ARG A 16 -9.66 5.55 -4.86
CA ARG A 16 -8.36 5.42 -4.13
C ARG A 16 -7.48 4.27 -4.59
N ARG A 17 -7.77 3.62 -5.72
CA ARG A 17 -6.96 2.47 -6.16
C ARG A 17 -5.52 2.89 -6.50
N PRO A 18 -4.53 2.03 -6.20
CA PRO A 18 -3.16 2.28 -6.59
C PRO A 18 -3.02 2.29 -8.13
N PRO A 19 -2.06 3.05 -8.68
CA PRO A 19 -1.75 3.06 -10.11
C PRO A 19 -0.97 1.81 -10.56
N ILE A 20 -1.03 0.73 -9.79
CA ILE A 20 -0.39 -0.57 -10.02
C ILE A 20 -1.38 -1.70 -9.76
N PRO A 21 -1.14 -2.91 -10.28
CA PRO A 21 -1.94 -4.08 -9.93
C PRO A 21 -1.91 -4.34 -8.42
N LEU A 22 -3.02 -4.81 -7.85
CA LEU A 22 -3.10 -5.15 -6.42
C LEU A 22 -2.11 -6.26 -6.03
N SER A 23 -1.82 -7.19 -6.93
CA SER A 23 -0.77 -8.19 -6.72
C SER A 23 0.60 -7.53 -6.52
N SER A 24 0.94 -6.52 -7.33
CA SER A 24 2.18 -5.78 -7.20
C SER A 24 2.24 -4.94 -5.92
N LEU A 25 1.10 -4.43 -5.45
CA LEU A 25 1.04 -3.76 -4.14
C LEU A 25 1.30 -4.76 -3.01
N GLY A 26 0.70 -5.95 -3.05
CA GLY A 26 1.00 -7.04 -2.11
C GLY A 26 2.47 -7.48 -2.16
N ASP A 27 3.05 -7.58 -3.34
CA ASP A 27 4.47 -7.91 -3.52
C ASP A 27 5.41 -6.84 -2.92
N ILE A 28 5.01 -5.56 -2.93
CA ILE A 28 5.74 -4.49 -2.24
C ILE A 28 5.68 -4.72 -0.72
N PHE A 29 4.50 -5.04 -0.17
CA PHE A 29 4.37 -5.30 1.27
C PHE A 29 5.25 -6.49 1.71
N ASP A 30 5.17 -7.63 1.01
CA ASP A 30 6.03 -8.79 1.29
C ASP A 30 7.52 -8.45 1.17
N HIS A 31 7.91 -7.71 0.13
CA HIS A 31 9.30 -7.30 -0.06
C HIS A 31 9.84 -6.47 1.11
N LEU A 32 9.07 -5.46 1.54
CA LEU A 32 9.46 -4.55 2.62
C LEU A 32 9.51 -5.27 3.96
N ASP A 33 8.51 -6.09 4.27
CA ASP A 33 8.42 -6.80 5.54
C ASP A 33 9.56 -7.82 5.68
N ARG A 34 9.80 -8.65 4.66
CA ARG A 34 10.97 -9.56 4.62
C ARG A 34 12.29 -8.83 4.73
N THR A 35 12.41 -7.67 4.09
CA THR A 35 13.65 -6.88 4.15
C THR A 35 13.90 -6.38 5.57
N SER A 36 12.85 -5.96 6.30
CA SER A 36 12.94 -5.54 7.70
C SER A 36 13.51 -6.64 8.62
N MET A 37 13.17 -7.90 8.33
CA MET A 37 13.67 -9.08 9.07
C MET A 37 15.16 -9.35 8.87
N THR A 38 15.81 -8.74 7.87
CA THR A 38 17.25 -8.92 7.59
C THR A 38 18.17 -8.03 8.43
N GLY A 39 17.60 -7.23 9.34
CA GLY A 39 18.33 -6.19 10.08
C GLY A 39 18.48 -4.89 9.29
N TYR A 40 17.67 -4.70 8.24
CA TYR A 40 17.56 -3.42 7.55
C TYR A 40 16.96 -2.36 8.47
N GLU A 41 17.62 -1.21 8.59
CA GLU A 41 17.07 -0.03 9.24
C GLU A 41 16.55 0.93 8.17
N CYS A 42 15.30 1.38 8.31
CA CYS A 42 14.71 2.30 7.35
C CYS A 42 15.47 3.63 7.32
N ASP A 43 15.88 4.07 6.12
CA ASP A 43 16.59 5.33 5.90
C ASP A 43 15.65 6.54 5.72
N HIS A 44 14.36 6.36 6.00
CA HIS A 44 13.29 7.34 5.80
C HIS A 44 13.12 7.80 4.33
N THR A 45 13.44 6.92 3.38
CA THR A 45 13.18 7.14 1.96
C THR A 45 12.34 6.02 1.35
N PHE A 46 12.02 6.15 0.06
CA PHE A 46 11.39 5.09 -0.75
C PHE A 46 12.43 4.27 -1.54
N ALA A 47 13.65 4.08 -1.01
CA ALA A 47 14.72 3.43 -1.77
C ALA A 47 14.36 2.00 -2.21
N LEU A 48 13.77 1.20 -1.33
CA LEU A 48 13.37 -0.18 -1.64
C LEU A 48 12.15 -0.20 -2.56
N THR A 49 11.11 0.58 -2.24
CA THR A 49 9.88 0.65 -3.03
C THR A 49 10.16 1.14 -4.46
N SER A 50 10.93 2.22 -4.62
CA SER A 50 11.28 2.75 -5.94
C SER A 50 12.10 1.75 -6.76
N THR A 51 13.06 1.06 -6.12
CA THR A 51 13.85 -0.01 -6.76
C THR A 51 12.96 -1.17 -7.20
N PHE A 52 12.02 -1.59 -6.36
CA PHE A 52 11.05 -2.64 -6.71
C PHE A 52 10.22 -2.25 -7.93
N LEU A 53 9.66 -1.03 -7.94
CA LEU A 53 8.83 -0.52 -9.03
C LEU A 53 9.63 -0.46 -10.35
N GLN A 54 10.87 0.03 -10.30
CA GLN A 54 11.75 0.09 -11.48
C GLN A 54 12.05 -1.30 -12.04
N LYS A 55 12.42 -2.26 -11.18
CA LYS A 55 12.74 -3.64 -11.60
C LYS A 55 11.55 -4.36 -12.24
N ASN A 56 10.34 -4.04 -11.80
CA ASN A 56 9.10 -4.62 -12.32
C ASN A 56 8.45 -3.78 -13.44
N ASN A 57 9.11 -2.72 -13.91
CA ASN A 57 8.61 -1.82 -14.95
C ASN A 57 7.22 -1.22 -14.63
N LEU A 58 7.05 -0.82 -13.37
CA LEU A 58 5.84 -0.17 -12.82
C LEU A 58 6.02 1.36 -12.76
N PRO A 59 4.92 2.14 -12.78
CA PRO A 59 4.98 3.61 -12.79
C PRO A 59 5.47 4.16 -11.44
N VAL A 60 6.77 4.44 -11.35
CA VAL A 60 7.43 4.86 -10.10
C VAL A 60 6.80 6.13 -9.52
N GLU A 61 6.84 7.25 -10.24
CA GLU A 61 6.42 8.56 -9.72
C GLU A 61 4.96 8.55 -9.27
N ALA A 62 4.04 8.06 -10.11
CA ALA A 62 2.62 7.98 -9.78
C ALA A 62 2.35 7.07 -8.58
N THR A 63 3.10 5.97 -8.43
CA THR A 63 2.92 5.08 -7.27
C THR A 63 3.43 5.73 -6.00
N LEU A 64 4.58 6.41 -6.02
CA LEU A 64 5.10 7.11 -4.85
C LEU A 64 4.21 8.28 -4.43
N GLU A 65 3.67 9.03 -5.38
CA GLU A 65 2.68 10.08 -5.12
C GLU A 65 1.44 9.51 -4.45
N TRP A 66 0.88 8.43 -5.00
CA TRP A 66 -0.26 7.74 -4.41
C TRP A 66 0.03 7.21 -3.00
N LEU A 67 1.20 6.63 -2.76
CA LEU A 67 1.63 6.20 -1.42
C LEU A 67 1.67 7.39 -0.45
N GLY A 68 2.17 8.55 -0.91
CA GLY A 68 2.16 9.81 -0.18
C GLY A 68 0.76 10.29 0.20
N GLU A 69 -0.18 10.25 -0.73
CA GLU A 69 -1.58 10.60 -0.48
C GLU A 69 -2.26 9.65 0.52
N ASN A 70 -1.77 8.42 0.64
CA ASN A 70 -2.20 7.43 1.62
C ASN A 70 -1.30 7.41 2.88
N GLY A 71 -0.52 8.48 3.10
CA GLY A 71 0.18 8.72 4.35
C GLY A 71 1.57 8.10 4.48
N ALA A 72 2.14 7.54 3.41
CA ALA A 72 3.52 7.04 3.43
C ALA A 72 4.53 8.08 2.94
N GLY A 73 5.62 8.28 3.67
CA GLY A 73 6.78 9.08 3.28
C GLY A 73 8.09 8.27 3.19
N CYS A 74 8.14 7.08 3.77
CA CYS A 74 9.22 6.11 3.70
C CYS A 74 8.71 4.70 3.37
N ASP A 75 9.62 3.80 3.02
CA ASP A 75 9.38 2.35 2.93
C ASP A 75 8.70 1.81 4.21
N CYS A 76 9.10 2.28 5.38
CA CYS A 76 8.49 1.89 6.66
C CYS A 76 7.00 2.25 6.77
N GLU A 77 6.62 3.43 6.31
CA GLU A 77 5.26 3.95 6.40
C GLU A 77 4.37 3.34 5.33
N VAL A 78 4.92 2.75 4.26
CA VAL A 78 4.14 1.88 3.36
C VAL A 78 3.53 0.72 4.15
N ILE A 79 4.34 0.07 5.00
CA ILE A 79 3.86 -1.02 5.87
C ILE A 79 2.93 -0.48 6.97
N PHE A 80 3.27 0.61 7.65
CA PHE A 80 2.47 1.04 8.81
C PHE A 80 1.19 1.80 8.47
N ASN A 81 1.15 2.53 7.34
CA ASN A 81 0.04 3.41 7.00
C ASN A 81 -0.79 2.86 5.83
N VAL A 82 -0.17 2.23 4.83
CA VAL A 82 -0.87 1.79 3.62
C VAL A 82 -1.29 0.32 3.70
N CYS A 83 -0.41 -0.58 4.16
CA CYS A 83 -0.70 -2.01 4.23
C CYS A 83 -1.99 -2.36 5.02
N PRO A 84 -2.27 -1.80 6.20
CA PRO A 84 -3.46 -2.17 6.98
C PRO A 84 -4.79 -1.83 6.29
N GLU A 85 -4.78 -0.84 5.39
CA GLU A 85 -5.98 -0.50 4.61
C GLU A 85 -6.21 -1.43 3.40
N TRP A 86 -5.17 -2.17 2.98
CA TRP A 86 -5.16 -2.93 1.74
C TRP A 86 -4.89 -4.43 1.89
N GLU A 87 -4.49 -4.91 3.07
CA GLU A 87 -4.09 -6.31 3.33
C GLU A 87 -5.12 -7.34 2.83
N ASP A 88 -6.40 -7.14 3.15
CA ASP A 88 -7.50 -7.99 2.67
C ASP A 88 -7.65 -7.94 1.14
N ALA A 89 -7.50 -6.76 0.55
CA ALA A 89 -7.73 -6.53 -0.88
C ALA A 89 -6.61 -7.10 -1.76
N VAL A 90 -5.38 -7.11 -1.24
CA VAL A 90 -4.22 -7.67 -1.92
C VAL A 90 -3.98 -9.14 -1.55
N GLY A 91 -4.70 -9.67 -0.56
CA GLY A 91 -4.52 -11.02 -0.04
C GLY A 91 -3.19 -11.21 0.69
N TYR A 92 -2.71 -10.16 1.36
CA TYR A 92 -1.46 -10.18 2.12
C TYR A 92 -1.74 -10.74 3.52
N THR A 93 -0.86 -11.63 3.96
CA THR A 93 -0.78 -12.08 5.36
C THR A 93 0.66 -11.87 5.78
N PRO A 94 0.94 -11.03 6.80
CA PRO A 94 2.29 -10.87 7.32
C PRO A 94 2.88 -12.24 7.68
N PRO A 95 4.17 -12.50 7.41
CA PRO A 95 4.82 -13.71 7.86
C PRO A 95 4.77 -13.80 9.39
N ASP A 96 4.21 -14.90 9.92
CA ASP A 96 4.23 -15.18 11.35
C ASP A 96 5.70 -15.30 11.81
N GLU A 97 6.05 -14.69 12.95
CA GLU A 97 7.40 -14.71 13.53
C GLU A 97 7.92 -16.14 13.81
N ASP A 98 7.03 -17.14 13.78
CA ASP A 98 7.29 -18.54 14.10
C ASP A 98 7.72 -19.41 12.90
N ASP A 99 7.70 -18.89 11.66
CA ASP A 99 8.06 -19.62 10.43
C ASP A 99 9.43 -19.21 9.82
N ALA A 100 10.21 -18.38 10.52
CA ALA A 100 11.53 -17.86 10.07
C ALA A 100 12.74 -18.67 10.56
#